data_AF-A0A6F9BYT8-F1
#
_entry.id   AF-A0A6F9BYT8-F1
#
_cell.length_a   1.000
_cell.length_b   1.000
_cell.length_c   1.000
_cell.angle_alpha   90.00
_cell.angle_beta   90.00
_cell.angle_gamma   90.00
#
_symmetry.space_group_name_H-M   'P 1'
#
loop_
_entity.id
_entity.type
_entity.pdbx_description
1 polymer ?
#
loop_
_entity_poly.entity_id
_entity_poly.type
_entity_poly.pdbx_seq_one_letter_code
_entity_poly.pdbx_strand_id
1 'polypeptide(L)'
;MSLVEKILGNIPVVHWSSVNITGLTLDPSSQYRNMQYQTMVTSLGIPAAPELRTVCRPVNQIDFTLEVCLRSMSAGLQLYQDVLGVLKERVTTDEVTGLLADIRDLLAQVNMMQEPGQMSSVAQYEASGLASRLPGEYEVQVATHFTLLQLRDFTQNLKRSLRNVEHLTSRPGQRG
;
A
#
# COMPACT_ATOMS: atom_id res chain seq x y z
N MET A 1 -9.36 -2.55 17.63
CA MET A 1 -9.19 -1.94 16.29
C MET A 1 -8.14 -2.73 15.55
N SER A 2 -8.42 -3.20 14.32
CA SER A 2 -7.42 -3.94 13.54
C SER A 2 -6.32 -3.01 13.01
N LEU A 3 -5.11 -3.52 12.71
CA LEU A 3 -4.04 -2.71 12.10
C LEU A 3 -4.46 -2.08 10.77
N VAL A 4 -5.25 -2.82 9.98
CA VAL A 4 -5.84 -2.32 8.73
C VAL A 4 -6.72 -1.08 8.96
N GLU A 5 -7.55 -1.10 10.02
CA GLU A 5 -8.38 0.07 10.37
C GLU A 5 -7.53 1.22 10.89
N LYS A 6 -6.47 0.93 11.65
CA LYS A 6 -5.54 1.93 12.15
C LYS A 6 -4.83 2.66 11.01
N ILE A 7 -4.30 1.91 10.04
CA ILE A 7 -3.70 2.46 8.81
C ILE A 7 -4.71 3.35 8.07
N LEU A 8 -5.94 2.87 7.85
CA LEU A 8 -6.99 3.66 7.19
C LEU A 8 -7.33 4.95 7.94
N GLY A 9 -7.30 4.93 9.28
CA GLY A 9 -7.52 6.09 10.13
C GLY A 9 -6.35 7.09 10.13
N ASN A 10 -5.12 6.60 9.96
CA ASN A 10 -3.91 7.43 9.97
C ASN A 10 -3.63 8.09 8.61
N ILE A 11 -4.08 7.52 7.50
CA ILE A 11 -3.89 8.10 6.16
C ILE A 11 -4.38 9.57 6.06
N PRO A 12 -5.60 9.93 6.50
CA PRO A 12 -6.04 11.33 6.52
C PRO A 12 -5.18 12.25 7.38
N VAL A 13 -4.65 11.76 8.52
CA VAL A 13 -3.80 12.54 9.42
C VAL A 13 -2.46 12.85 8.76
N VAL A 14 -1.84 11.84 8.15
CA VAL A 14 -0.60 12.00 7.38
C VAL A 14 -0.81 12.92 6.19
N HIS A 15 -1.90 12.76 5.45
CA HIS A 15 -2.22 13.62 4.30
C HIS A 15 -2.35 15.07 4.74
N TRP A 16 -3.13 15.35 5.78
CA TRP A 16 -3.35 16.70 6.29
C TRP A 16 -2.07 17.37 6.79
N SER A 17 -1.17 16.62 7.42
CA SER A 17 0.10 17.16 7.94
C SER A 17 1.21 17.29 6.89
N SER A 18 1.10 16.58 5.76
CA SER A 18 2.18 16.48 4.75
C SER A 18 1.85 17.12 3.39
N VAL A 19 0.58 17.46 3.13
CA VAL A 19 0.12 17.96 1.83
C VAL A 19 -0.69 19.24 2.04
N ASN A 20 -0.11 20.37 1.60
CA ASN A 20 -0.71 21.71 1.66
C ASN A 20 -1.18 22.22 0.28
N ILE A 21 -0.88 21.51 -0.82
CA ILE A 21 -1.33 21.88 -2.17
C ILE A 21 -2.86 21.91 -2.24
N THR A 22 -3.40 23.08 -2.58
CA THR A 22 -4.84 23.26 -2.77
C THR A 22 -5.35 22.40 -3.92
N GLY A 23 -6.42 21.63 -3.67
CA GLY A 23 -7.05 20.76 -4.67
C GLY A 23 -6.56 19.30 -4.64
N LEU A 24 -5.46 18.99 -3.95
CA LEU A 24 -5.03 17.60 -3.72
C LEU A 24 -5.75 17.03 -2.50
N THR A 25 -6.96 16.52 -2.71
CA THR A 25 -7.78 15.93 -1.65
C THR A 25 -7.78 14.42 -1.74
N LEU A 26 -7.98 13.72 -0.61
CA LEU A 26 -8.11 12.27 -0.63
C LEU A 26 -9.37 11.79 -1.39
N ASP A 27 -10.26 12.65 -1.89
CA ASP A 27 -11.32 12.22 -2.80
C ASP A 27 -10.72 11.90 -4.19
N PRO A 28 -10.78 10.64 -4.68
CA PRO A 28 -10.27 10.30 -6.01
C PRO A 28 -10.97 11.07 -7.13
N SER A 29 -12.24 11.46 -6.93
CA SER A 29 -13.05 12.09 -7.97
C SER A 29 -12.52 13.48 -8.38
N SER A 30 -11.76 14.14 -7.50
CA SER A 30 -11.27 15.50 -7.72
C SER A 30 -10.02 15.58 -8.61
N GLN A 31 -9.38 14.46 -8.97
CA GLN A 31 -8.01 14.46 -9.50
C GLN A 31 -7.87 14.05 -10.96
N TYR A 32 -8.79 13.22 -11.48
CA TYR A 32 -8.72 12.68 -12.84
C TYR A 32 -8.71 13.74 -13.96
N ARG A 33 -8.97 15.01 -13.64
CA ARG A 33 -9.00 16.11 -14.61
C ARG A 33 -7.77 17.02 -14.57
N ASN A 34 -6.85 16.83 -13.62
CA ASN A 34 -5.65 17.66 -13.52
C ASN A 34 -4.48 17.04 -14.31
N MET A 35 -4.28 17.51 -15.54
CA MET A 35 -3.23 16.99 -16.43
C MET A 35 -1.81 17.22 -15.88
N GLN A 36 -1.57 18.33 -15.17
CA GLN A 36 -0.26 18.61 -14.57
C GLN A 36 0.06 17.63 -13.45
N TYR A 37 -0.92 17.32 -12.59
CA TYR A 37 -0.81 16.27 -11.59
C TYR A 37 -0.51 14.91 -12.23
N GLN A 38 -1.25 14.55 -13.29
CA GLN A 38 -1.04 13.25 -13.95
C GLN A 38 0.36 13.12 -14.57
N THR A 39 0.84 14.17 -15.24
CA THR A 39 2.21 14.22 -15.78
C THR A 39 3.25 14.07 -14.66
N MET A 40 3.04 14.74 -13.53
CA MET A 40 3.95 14.66 -12.39
C MET A 40 3.99 13.25 -11.78
N VAL A 41 2.84 12.63 -11.54
CA VAL A 41 2.75 11.24 -11.05
C VAL A 41 3.50 10.29 -11.99
N THR A 42 3.35 10.46 -13.31
CA THR A 42 4.08 9.66 -14.29
C THR A 42 5.59 9.89 -14.21
N SER A 43 6.07 11.13 -14.06
CA SER A 43 7.51 11.40 -13.94
C SER A 43 8.12 10.88 -12.63
N LEU A 44 7.33 10.84 -11.55
CA LEU A 44 7.75 10.26 -10.27
C LEU A 44 7.97 8.75 -10.35
N GLY A 45 7.27 8.07 -11.27
CA GLY A 45 7.41 6.64 -11.55
C GLY A 45 7.33 5.77 -10.30
N ILE A 46 6.38 6.09 -9.42
CA ILE A 46 5.97 5.26 -8.28
C ILE A 46 5.18 4.08 -8.86
N PRO A 47 5.57 2.83 -8.60
CA PRO A 47 4.90 1.68 -9.19
C PRO A 47 3.54 1.45 -8.55
N ALA A 48 2.66 0.77 -9.27
CA ALA A 48 1.39 0.30 -8.72
C ALA A 48 1.63 -0.91 -7.79
N ALA A 49 0.88 -0.99 -6.70
CA ALA A 49 0.82 -2.18 -5.86
C ALA A 49 0.09 -3.32 -6.58
N PRO A 50 0.31 -4.59 -6.20
CA PRO A 50 -0.46 -5.72 -6.72
C PRO A 50 -1.97 -5.55 -6.55
N GLU A 51 -2.75 -5.86 -7.58
CA GLU A 51 -4.21 -5.73 -7.56
C GLU A 51 -4.88 -6.85 -6.75
N LEU A 52 -5.01 -6.67 -5.43
CA LEU A 52 -5.58 -7.70 -4.55
C LEU A 52 -7.00 -8.16 -4.94
N ARG A 53 -7.79 -7.33 -5.63
CA ARG A 53 -9.16 -7.69 -6.06
C ARG A 53 -9.21 -8.81 -7.10
N THR A 54 -8.13 -8.97 -7.87
CA THR A 54 -8.02 -10.00 -8.90
C THR A 54 -7.41 -11.27 -8.30
N VAL A 55 -6.30 -11.13 -7.56
CA VAL A 55 -5.53 -12.27 -7.04
C VAL A 55 -6.06 -12.87 -5.73
N CYS A 56 -6.89 -12.16 -4.95
CA CYS A 56 -7.40 -12.63 -3.66
C CYS A 56 -8.90 -13.00 -3.65
N ARG A 57 -9.47 -13.37 -4.81
CA ARG A 57 -10.90 -13.69 -4.93
C ARG A 57 -11.17 -15.18 -4.66
N PRO A 58 -12.12 -15.54 -3.77
CA PRO A 58 -12.40 -16.94 -3.44
C PRO A 58 -13.12 -17.70 -4.58
N VAL A 59 -12.48 -18.83 -4.95
CA VAL A 59 -12.91 -20.07 -5.63
C VAL A 59 -14.23 -20.07 -6.41
N ASN A 60 -14.16 -19.58 -7.64
CA ASN A 60 -14.76 -20.21 -8.82
C ASN A 60 -13.88 -20.06 -10.09
N GLN A 61 -12.62 -19.64 -9.91
CA GLN A 61 -11.62 -19.49 -10.96
C GLN A 61 -10.34 -20.23 -10.55
N ILE A 62 -9.67 -20.79 -11.56
CA ILE A 62 -8.68 -21.87 -11.49
C ILE A 62 -7.37 -21.49 -10.75
N ASP A 63 -7.14 -20.20 -10.48
CA ASP A 63 -5.82 -19.69 -10.06
C ASP A 63 -5.76 -19.06 -8.66
N PHE A 64 -6.83 -19.11 -7.85
CA PHE A 64 -6.74 -18.60 -6.47
C PHE A 64 -5.95 -19.58 -5.59
N THR A 65 -4.71 -19.23 -5.27
CA THR A 65 -3.95 -19.86 -4.19
C THR A 65 -3.76 -18.88 -3.04
N LEU A 66 -3.97 -19.35 -1.81
CA LEU A 66 -3.72 -18.58 -0.59
C LEU A 66 -2.30 -17.99 -0.59
N GLU A 67 -1.34 -18.75 -1.08
CA GLU A 67 0.05 -18.33 -1.29
C GLU A 67 0.17 -17.09 -2.19
N VAL A 68 -0.40 -17.11 -3.39
CA VAL A 68 -0.34 -15.96 -4.32
C VAL A 68 -0.99 -14.73 -3.71
N CYS A 69 -2.11 -14.91 -3.01
CA CYS A 69 -2.78 -13.82 -2.31
C CYS A 69 -1.89 -13.23 -1.21
N LEU A 70 -1.36 -14.05 -0.29
CA LEU A 70 -0.48 -13.59 0.80
C LEU A 70 0.80 -12.94 0.27
N ARG A 71 1.39 -13.48 -0.80
CA ARG A 71 2.57 -12.89 -1.46
C ARG A 71 2.26 -11.53 -2.07
N SER A 72 1.09 -11.37 -2.66
CA SER A 72 0.65 -10.09 -3.22
C SER A 72 0.37 -9.05 -2.13
N MET A 73 -0.17 -9.48 -0.99
CA MET A 73 -0.35 -8.62 0.19
C MET A 73 0.99 -8.14 0.73
N SER A 74 1.95 -9.05 0.97
CA SER A 74 3.26 -8.69 1.51
C SER A 74 4.05 -7.80 0.55
N ALA A 75 4.00 -8.09 -0.76
CA ALA A 75 4.64 -7.25 -1.78
C ALA A 75 4.08 -5.82 -1.82
N GLY A 76 2.76 -5.64 -1.72
CA GLY A 76 2.15 -4.32 -1.66
C GLY A 76 2.51 -3.56 -0.37
N LEU A 77 2.51 -4.24 0.78
CA LEU A 77 2.91 -3.64 2.06
C LEU A 77 4.40 -3.22 2.05
N GLN A 78 5.28 -4.06 1.50
CA GLN A 78 6.70 -3.74 1.35
C GLN A 78 6.90 -2.54 0.41
N LEU A 79 6.20 -2.49 -0.71
CA LEU A 79 6.26 -1.34 -1.62
C LEU A 79 5.94 -0.03 -0.88
N TYR A 80 4.89 -0.01 -0.06
CA TYR A 80 4.56 1.20 0.69
C TYR A 80 5.54 1.50 1.82
N GLN A 81 6.17 0.50 2.45
CA GLN A 81 7.30 0.74 3.37
C GLN A 81 8.44 1.48 2.65
N ASP A 82 8.82 1.01 1.47
CA ASP A 82 9.96 1.55 0.73
C ASP A 82 9.68 2.97 0.24
N VAL A 83 8.51 3.20 -0.36
CA VAL A 83 8.11 4.52 -0.88
C VAL A 83 7.93 5.53 0.27
N LEU A 84 7.20 5.18 1.32
CA LEU A 84 7.00 6.08 2.47
C LEU A 84 8.29 6.29 3.26
N GLY A 85 9.22 5.32 3.26
CA GLY A 85 10.55 5.47 3.84
C GLY A 85 11.34 6.58 3.14
N VAL A 86 11.33 6.61 1.80
CA VAL A 86 11.96 7.70 1.04
C VAL A 86 11.28 9.04 1.30
N LEU A 87 9.95 9.07 1.37
CA LEU A 87 9.18 10.30 1.59
C LEU A 87 9.33 10.83 3.01
N LYS A 88 9.49 9.96 4.01
CA LYS A 88 9.76 10.33 5.41
C LYS A 88 10.96 11.26 5.52
N GLU A 89 12.04 10.97 4.79
CA GLU A 89 13.26 11.79 4.80
C GLU A 89 13.07 13.18 4.15
N ARG A 90 11.92 13.42 3.51
CA ARG A 90 11.60 14.65 2.79
C ARG A 90 10.45 15.44 3.42
N VAL A 91 9.55 14.79 4.15
CA VAL A 91 8.46 15.46 4.87
C VAL A 91 8.94 15.96 6.24
N THR A 92 8.32 17.01 6.75
CA THR A 92 8.69 17.63 8.03
C THR A 92 7.92 17.08 9.24
N THR A 93 6.99 16.15 9.01
CA THR A 93 6.05 15.65 10.01
C THR A 93 6.39 14.22 10.45
N ASP A 94 6.24 13.94 11.74
CA ASP A 94 6.47 12.63 12.33
C ASP A 94 5.31 11.64 12.08
N GLU A 95 4.16 12.10 11.60
CA GLU A 95 2.97 11.26 11.36
C GLU A 95 3.27 10.13 10.36
N VAL A 96 4.15 10.37 9.38
CA VAL A 96 4.61 9.33 8.44
C VAL A 96 5.33 8.19 9.16
N THR A 97 6.06 8.47 10.25
CA THR A 97 6.74 7.45 11.05
C THR A 97 5.74 6.51 11.74
N GLY A 98 4.64 7.06 12.26
CA GLY A 98 3.56 6.27 12.85
C GLY A 98 2.90 5.35 11.81
N LEU A 99 2.59 5.88 10.64
CA LEU A 99 2.01 5.10 9.54
C LEU A 99 2.97 3.99 9.05
N LEU A 100 4.27 4.27 8.94
CA LEU A 100 5.29 3.28 8.62
C LEU A 100 5.34 2.16 9.66
N ALA A 101 5.29 2.48 10.95
CA ALA A 101 5.28 1.47 12.00
C ALA A 101 4.04 0.55 11.88
N ASP A 102 2.86 1.12 11.64
CA ASP A 102 1.63 0.35 11.47
C ASP A 102 1.66 -0.59 10.25
N ILE A 103 2.21 -0.12 9.12
CA ILE A 103 2.38 -0.93 7.91
C ILE A 103 3.38 -2.06 8.15
N ARG A 104 4.49 -1.79 8.85
CA ARG A 104 5.51 -2.79 9.18
C ARG A 104 4.94 -3.90 10.06
N ASP A 105 4.16 -3.53 11.07
CA ASP A 105 3.53 -4.48 11.97
C ASP A 105 2.49 -5.33 11.23
N LEU A 106 1.74 -4.74 10.27
CA LEU A 106 0.81 -5.49 9.43
C LEU A 106 1.54 -6.43 8.45
N LEU A 107 2.66 -5.99 7.87
CA LEU A 107 3.51 -6.83 7.04
C LEU A 107 4.03 -8.04 7.83
N ALA A 108 4.46 -7.83 9.07
CA ALA A 108 4.87 -8.92 9.95
C ALA A 108 3.72 -9.93 10.17
N GLN A 109 2.49 -9.45 10.41
CA GLN A 109 1.33 -10.34 10.54
C GLN A 109 1.03 -11.14 9.26
N VAL A 110 1.08 -10.51 8.08
CA VAL A 110 0.89 -11.20 6.80
C VAL A 110 1.98 -12.25 6.56
N ASN A 111 3.24 -11.92 6.87
CA ASN A 111 4.36 -12.84 6.73
C ASN A 111 4.25 -14.05 7.68
N MET A 112 3.70 -13.86 8.90
CA MET A 112 3.42 -14.97 9.81
C MET A 112 2.33 -15.93 9.30
N MET A 113 1.50 -15.50 8.35
CA MET A 113 0.50 -16.36 7.71
C MET A 113 1.07 -17.17 6.52
N GLN A 114 2.30 -16.88 6.09
CA GLN A 114 2.98 -17.62 5.03
C GLN A 114 3.77 -18.81 5.60
N GLU A 115 3.87 -19.90 4.84
CA GLU A 115 4.70 -21.05 5.26
C GLU A 115 6.19 -20.66 5.32
N PRO A 116 6.97 -21.19 6.28
CA PRO A 116 8.42 -20.98 6.33
C PRO A 116 9.09 -21.44 5.02
N GLY A 117 9.58 -20.49 4.22
CA GLY A 117 10.16 -20.74 2.89
C GLY A 117 9.38 -20.13 1.72
N GLN A 118 8.13 -19.69 1.94
CA GLN A 118 7.34 -18.92 0.98
C GLN A 118 7.46 -17.40 1.16
N MET A 119 8.20 -16.95 2.18
CA MET A 119 8.63 -15.57 2.34
C MET A 119 9.49 -15.21 1.13
N SER A 120 8.84 -14.73 0.08
CA SER A 120 9.52 -14.24 -1.10
C SER A 120 10.40 -13.09 -0.64
N SER A 121 11.69 -13.16 -0.99
CA SER A 121 12.46 -11.96 -1.31
C SER A 121 11.68 -11.29 -2.44
N VAL A 122 10.73 -10.42 -2.09
CA VAL A 122 10.00 -9.64 -3.08
C VAL A 122 11.09 -8.77 -3.69
N ALA A 123 11.27 -8.88 -5.01
CA ALA A 123 12.18 -8.05 -5.78
C ALA A 123 12.08 -6.64 -5.22
N GLN A 124 13.17 -6.22 -4.56
CA GLN A 124 13.24 -4.94 -3.89
C GLN A 124 12.75 -3.93 -4.89
N TYR A 125 11.63 -3.26 -4.58
CA TYR A 125 11.36 -2.04 -5.30
C TYR A 125 12.60 -1.20 -5.07
N GLU A 126 13.35 -0.95 -6.14
CA GLU A 126 14.48 -0.04 -6.18
C GLU A 126 13.91 1.37 -5.99
N ALA A 127 13.41 1.65 -4.78
CA ALA A 127 13.00 2.96 -4.30
C ALA A 127 14.14 3.98 -4.42
N SER A 128 15.36 3.48 -4.62
CA SER A 128 16.57 4.21 -5.01
C SER A 128 16.32 5.23 -6.13
N GLY A 129 15.44 4.94 -7.08
CA GLY A 129 15.11 5.88 -8.15
C GLY A 129 14.17 7.01 -7.73
N LEU A 130 13.34 6.87 -6.70
CA LEU A 130 12.36 7.89 -6.32
C LEU A 130 13.03 9.11 -5.70
N ALA A 131 14.03 8.90 -4.83
CA ALA A 131 14.70 9.99 -4.11
C ALA A 131 15.34 11.04 -5.02
N SER A 132 15.82 10.64 -6.21
CA SER A 132 16.40 11.55 -7.22
C SER A 132 15.34 12.32 -8.03
N ARG A 133 14.09 11.85 -8.02
CA ARG A 133 12.94 12.47 -8.69
C ARG A 133 12.12 13.37 -7.75
N LEU A 134 12.64 13.64 -6.54
CA LEU A 134 12.05 14.54 -5.54
C LEU A 134 12.93 15.77 -5.31
N PRO A 135 13.12 16.66 -6.32
CA PRO A 135 14.00 17.81 -6.21
C PRO A 135 13.46 18.93 -5.31
N GLY A 136 12.14 19.00 -5.11
CA GLY A 136 11.49 20.09 -4.39
C GLY A 136 10.24 19.68 -3.64
N GLU A 137 9.67 20.65 -2.92
CA GLU A 137 8.50 20.46 -2.06
C GLU A 137 7.26 20.02 -2.85
N TYR A 138 7.07 20.56 -4.06
CA TYR A 138 5.93 20.21 -4.90
C TYR A 138 5.94 18.70 -5.26
N GLU A 139 7.08 18.17 -5.70
CA GLU A 139 7.22 16.76 -6.06
C GLU A 139 7.03 15.86 -4.84
N VAL A 140 7.56 16.25 -3.68
CA VAL A 140 7.37 15.54 -2.41
C VAL A 140 5.90 15.48 -2.04
N GLN A 141 5.17 16.59 -2.12
CA GLN A 141 3.76 16.62 -1.77
C GLN A 141 2.89 15.83 -2.75
N VAL A 142 3.18 15.91 -4.06
CA VAL A 142 2.48 15.11 -5.08
C VAL A 142 2.74 13.62 -4.87
N ALA A 143 3.99 13.23 -4.61
CA ALA A 143 4.37 11.84 -4.33
C ALA A 143 3.69 11.31 -3.07
N THR A 144 3.71 12.08 -1.97
CA THR A 144 3.02 11.74 -0.72
C THR A 144 1.53 11.61 -0.95
N HIS A 145 0.91 12.58 -1.63
CA HIS A 145 -0.51 12.54 -1.93
C HIS A 145 -0.91 11.29 -2.74
N PHE A 146 -0.21 11.03 -3.84
CA PHE A 146 -0.46 9.87 -4.70
C PHE A 146 -0.27 8.55 -3.94
N THR A 147 0.81 8.45 -3.15
CA THR A 147 1.12 7.25 -2.34
C THR A 147 0.01 6.97 -1.34
N LEU A 148 -0.50 7.99 -0.65
CA LEU A 148 -1.57 7.85 0.34
C LEU A 148 -2.91 7.43 -0.27
N LEU A 149 -3.24 7.92 -1.49
CA LEU A 149 -4.43 7.45 -2.22
C LEU A 149 -4.34 5.98 -2.58
N GLN A 150 -3.19 5.58 -3.14
CA GLN A 150 -2.93 4.19 -3.56
C GLN A 150 -2.95 3.27 -2.33
N LEU A 151 -2.26 3.66 -1.25
CA LEU A 151 -2.24 2.93 0.01
C LEU A 151 -3.66 2.77 0.58
N ARG A 152 -4.51 3.80 0.50
CA ARG A 152 -5.89 3.70 0.98
C ARG A 152 -6.68 2.65 0.20
N ASP A 153 -6.67 2.69 -1.14
CA ASP A 153 -7.40 1.69 -1.93
C ASP A 153 -6.83 0.28 -1.71
N PHE A 154 -5.49 0.15 -1.70
CA PHE A 154 -4.82 -1.10 -1.40
C PHE A 154 -5.24 -1.64 -0.02
N THR A 155 -5.23 -0.81 1.02
CA THR A 155 -5.59 -1.22 2.40
C THR A 155 -7.07 -1.60 2.51
N GLN A 156 -7.96 -0.94 1.78
CA GLN A 156 -9.37 -1.36 1.69
C GLN A 156 -9.50 -2.72 1.02
N ASN A 157 -8.73 -2.98 -0.03
CA ASN A 157 -8.71 -4.27 -0.72
C ASN A 157 -8.10 -5.36 0.18
N LEU A 158 -7.02 -5.04 0.89
CA LEU A 158 -6.39 -5.90 1.88
C LEU A 158 -7.38 -6.30 2.98
N LYS A 159 -8.18 -5.36 3.49
CA LYS A 159 -9.26 -5.64 4.45
C LYS A 159 -10.21 -6.73 3.96
N ARG A 160 -10.62 -6.65 2.69
CA ARG A 160 -11.53 -7.64 2.07
C ARG A 160 -10.83 -8.97 1.88
N SER A 161 -9.59 -8.95 1.41
CA SER A 161 -8.81 -10.16 1.15
C SER A 161 -8.46 -10.93 2.43
N LEU A 162 -8.13 -10.24 3.53
CA LEU A 162 -7.86 -10.88 4.83
C LEU A 162 -9.09 -11.64 5.36
N ARG A 163 -10.30 -11.09 5.19
CA ARG A 163 -11.53 -11.81 5.53
C ARG A 163 -11.68 -13.09 4.71
N ASN A 164 -11.36 -13.05 3.41
CA ASN A 164 -11.39 -14.25 2.56
C ASN A 164 -10.38 -15.31 3.04
N VAL A 165 -9.18 -14.88 3.46
CA VAL A 165 -8.16 -15.77 4.02
C VAL A 165 -8.63 -16.41 5.32
N GLU A 166 -9.17 -15.64 6.26
CA GLU A 166 -9.73 -16.14 7.53
C GLU A 166 -10.82 -17.20 7.28
N HIS A 167 -11.69 -16.99 6.29
CA HIS A 167 -12.72 -17.96 5.93
C HIS A 167 -12.17 -19.29 5.39
N LEU A 168 -11.01 -19.26 4.72
CA LEU A 168 -10.38 -20.46 4.15
C LEU A 168 -9.60 -21.25 5.19
N THR A 169 -8.89 -20.57 6.09
CA THR A 169 -8.16 -21.21 7.19
C THR A 169 -9.08 -21.79 8.27
N SER A 170 -10.30 -21.24 8.40
CA SER A 170 -11.31 -21.70 9.37
C SER A 170 -12.17 -22.89 8.90
N ARG A 171 -11.97 -23.43 7.69
CA ARG A 171 -12.70 -24.62 7.19
C ARG A 171 -11.83 -25.89 7.29
N PRO A 172 -11.85 -26.63 8.42
CA PRO A 172 -11.26 -27.96 8.48
C PRO A 172 -12.21 -28.94 7.77
N GLY A 173 -11.92 -29.37 6.54
CA GLY A 173 -12.75 -30.42 5.93
C GLY A 173 -12.71 -30.67 4.42
N GLN A 174 -11.87 -29.99 3.62
CA GLN A 174 -11.69 -30.36 2.21
C GLN A 174 -10.22 -30.60 1.88
N ARG A 175 -9.65 -31.61 2.53
CA ARG A 175 -8.61 -32.47 1.94
C ARG A 175 -9.24 -33.85 1.84
N GLY A 176 -9.95 -34.09 0.74
CA GLY A 176 -10.42 -35.41 0.32
C GLY A 176 -9.65 -35.80 -0.93
#